data_AF-A0A935BQE9-F1
#
_entry.id   AF-A0A935BQE9-F1
#
_cell.length_a   1.000
_cell.length_b   1.000
_cell.length_c   1.000
_cell.angle_alpha   90.00
_cell.angle_beta   90.00
_cell.angle_gamma   90.00
#
_symmetry.space_group_name_H-M   'P 1'
#
loop_
_entity.id
_entity.type
_entity.pdbx_description
1 polymer ?
#
loop_
_entity_poly.entity_id
_entity_poly.type
_entity_poly.pdbx_seq_one_letter_code
_entity_poly.pdbx_strand_id
1 'polypeptide(L)'
;MTERYVARPSGTRLIQGRPSDHADTTAPTYLPYAATASTEPGAAVHPKVRGEQIKLLAYALATVVISALTEPLWLATALFGVILLAGRDAPTLLRRAILATLAFSAVVSLAYIVQTVWISGTIPWKWLWSVNLRVLVMALLTFVFIRRTNLFAALAFSRRLSFMLVLAVSQSLGLRRTLDDFRLAMHSRGLRRAGLRDRYRAAAHAAGWLLDRALANAHESAQALQSRGLFR
;
A
#
# COMPACT_ATOMS: atom_id res chain seq x y z
N MET A 1 12.72 56.83 36.77
CA MET A 1 13.58 55.99 35.90
C MET A 1 12.66 55.34 34.89
N THR A 2 12.52 55.95 33.72
CA THR A 2 11.42 55.66 32.78
C THR A 2 12.02 55.61 31.37
N GLU A 3 12.58 54.47 31.01
CA GLU A 3 13.17 54.26 29.69
C GLU A 3 12.08 53.77 28.74
N ARG A 4 11.60 54.69 27.89
CA ARG A 4 10.60 54.42 26.86
C ARG A 4 11.28 53.67 25.71
N TYR A 5 10.86 52.43 25.50
CA TYR A 5 11.21 51.63 24.34
C TYR A 5 10.52 52.21 23.09
N VAL A 6 11.30 52.85 22.21
CA VAL A 6 10.82 53.37 20.92
C VAL A 6 10.86 52.23 19.90
N ALA A 7 9.67 51.83 19.41
CA ALA A 7 9.54 50.84 18.35
C ALA A 7 10.08 51.40 17.01
N ARG A 8 11.03 50.67 16.41
CA ARG A 8 11.61 50.96 15.09
C ARG A 8 10.71 50.30 14.03
N PRO A 9 10.12 51.04 13.07
CA PRO A 9 9.38 50.42 11.97
C PRO A 9 10.38 49.85 10.96
N SER A 10 10.54 48.53 10.94
CA SER A 10 11.25 47.82 9.88
C SER A 10 10.43 47.90 8.60
N GLY A 11 10.93 48.73 7.67
CA GLY A 11 10.31 49.02 6.40
C GLY A 11 9.99 47.75 5.59
N THR A 12 8.71 47.58 5.33
CA THR A 12 8.15 46.72 4.31
C THR A 12 8.65 47.21 2.94
N ARG A 13 9.79 46.69 2.46
CA ARG A 13 10.13 46.77 1.04
C ARG A 13 9.19 45.86 0.28
N LEU A 14 8.09 46.44 -0.18
CA LEU A 14 7.26 45.89 -1.24
C LEU A 14 8.17 45.64 -2.46
N ILE A 15 8.43 44.37 -2.75
CA ILE A 15 8.99 43.95 -4.02
C ILE A 15 7.89 44.17 -5.04
N GLN A 16 7.91 45.35 -5.66
CA GLN A 16 7.06 45.73 -6.78
C GLN A 16 7.56 44.93 -7.99
N GLY A 17 6.99 43.74 -8.18
CA GLY A 17 7.23 42.92 -9.35
C GLY A 17 6.82 43.68 -10.60
N ARG A 18 7.81 43.92 -11.47
CA ARG A 18 7.67 44.48 -12.80
C ARG A 18 6.65 43.67 -13.60
N PRO A 19 5.55 44.25 -14.12
CA PRO A 19 4.68 43.56 -15.06
C PRO A 19 5.51 43.27 -16.31
N SER A 20 5.61 42.00 -16.68
CA SER A 20 6.20 41.58 -17.95
C SER A 20 5.12 41.72 -19.01
N ASP A 21 5.37 42.59 -20.00
CA ASP A 21 4.60 42.73 -21.24
C ASP A 21 4.76 41.47 -22.11
N HIS A 22 4.10 40.39 -21.70
CA HIS A 22 3.81 39.24 -22.55
C HIS A 22 2.29 39.03 -22.60
N ALA A 23 1.59 40.05 -23.07
CA ALA A 23 0.24 39.95 -23.58
C ALA A 23 0.31 39.50 -25.05
N ASP A 24 0.54 38.20 -25.27
CA ASP A 24 -0.01 37.48 -26.43
C ASP A 24 0.31 35.99 -26.30
N THR A 25 -0.48 35.29 -25.49
CA THR A 25 -0.64 33.85 -25.63
C THR A 25 -2.08 33.55 -25.28
N THR A 26 -2.85 33.23 -26.31
CA THR A 26 -4.21 32.72 -26.27
C THR A 26 -4.42 31.85 -25.03
N ALA A 27 -5.18 32.36 -24.07
CA ALA A 27 -5.63 31.59 -22.93
C ALA A 27 -6.27 30.29 -23.45
N PRO A 28 -5.90 29.10 -22.94
CA PRO A 28 -6.60 27.89 -23.30
C PRO A 28 -8.05 28.06 -22.85
N THR A 29 -8.96 28.20 -23.82
CA THR A 29 -10.39 28.14 -23.59
C THR A 29 -10.67 26.83 -22.90
N TYR A 30 -10.88 26.88 -21.58
CA TYR A 30 -11.38 25.75 -20.82
C TYR A 30 -12.80 25.49 -21.32
N LEU A 31 -12.91 24.56 -22.27
CA LEU A 31 -14.19 23.99 -22.64
C LEU A 31 -14.81 23.41 -21.37
N PRO A 32 -16.02 23.85 -20.96
CA PRO A 32 -16.72 23.19 -19.87
C PRO A 32 -16.90 21.73 -20.28
N TYR A 33 -16.45 20.82 -19.41
CA TYR A 33 -16.74 19.39 -19.51
C TYR A 33 -18.26 19.24 -19.42
N ALA A 34 -18.92 19.30 -20.57
CA ALA A 34 -20.34 19.03 -20.71
C ALA A 34 -20.54 17.58 -20.29
N ALA A 35 -21.10 17.40 -19.10
CA ALA A 35 -21.61 16.13 -18.62
C ALA A 35 -22.76 15.72 -19.55
N THR A 36 -22.43 15.03 -20.63
CA THR A 36 -23.41 14.26 -21.40
C THR A 36 -23.82 13.08 -20.52
N ALA A 37 -24.78 13.31 -19.64
CA ALA A 37 -25.68 12.30 -19.15
C ALA A 37 -26.39 11.69 -20.37
N SER A 38 -25.75 10.68 -20.96
CA SER A 38 -26.33 9.84 -21.98
C SER A 38 -26.48 8.44 -21.39
N THR A 39 -27.73 8.12 -21.18
CA THR A 39 -28.30 6.83 -20.87
C THR A 39 -27.86 5.81 -21.93
N GLU A 40 -26.89 4.96 -21.61
CA GLU A 40 -26.63 3.73 -22.37
C GLU A 40 -26.97 2.50 -21.52
N PRO A 41 -28.02 1.72 -21.90
CA PRO A 41 -28.26 0.40 -21.35
C PRO A 41 -27.32 -0.60 -22.04
N GLY A 42 -26.42 -1.21 -21.27
CA GLY A 42 -25.59 -2.32 -21.75
C GLY A 42 -24.15 -1.95 -22.09
N ALA A 43 -23.45 -1.28 -21.18
CA ALA A 43 -22.00 -1.09 -21.29
C ALA A 43 -21.30 -2.47 -21.32
N ALA A 44 -20.88 -2.86 -22.52
CA ALA A 44 -20.00 -4.01 -22.73
C ALA A 44 -18.76 -3.83 -21.85
N VAL A 45 -18.68 -4.64 -20.79
CA VAL A 45 -17.51 -4.70 -19.92
C VAL A 45 -16.29 -4.93 -20.81
N HIS A 46 -15.40 -3.93 -20.92
CA HIS A 46 -14.18 -4.02 -21.72
C HIS A 46 -13.50 -5.38 -21.46
N PRO A 47 -13.14 -6.14 -22.51
CA PRO A 47 -12.64 -7.51 -22.37
C PRO A 47 -11.41 -7.62 -21.46
N LYS A 48 -10.65 -6.52 -21.33
CA LYS A 48 -9.49 -6.39 -20.44
C LYS A 48 -9.83 -6.43 -18.95
N VAL A 49 -11.02 -5.99 -18.53
CA VAL A 49 -11.44 -5.97 -17.11
C VAL A 49 -11.86 -7.36 -16.63
N ARG A 50 -12.58 -8.13 -17.47
CA ARG A 50 -12.97 -9.52 -17.15
C ARG A 50 -11.75 -10.40 -16.88
N GLY A 51 -10.66 -10.22 -17.62
CA GLY A 51 -9.42 -10.98 -17.41
C GLY A 51 -8.80 -10.78 -16.01
N GLU A 52 -8.83 -9.57 -15.46
CA GLU A 52 -8.28 -9.27 -14.13
C GLU A 52 -9.17 -9.81 -13.00
N GLN A 53 -10.49 -9.80 -13.20
CA GLN A 53 -11.44 -10.41 -12.27
C GLN A 53 -11.27 -11.93 -12.21
N ILE A 54 -11.07 -12.58 -13.36
CA ILE A 54 -10.78 -14.02 -13.44
C ILE A 54 -9.47 -14.33 -12.71
N LYS A 55 -8.43 -13.52 -12.86
CA LYS A 55 -7.17 -13.70 -12.09
C LYS A 55 -7.40 -13.60 -10.58
N LEU A 56 -8.25 -12.68 -10.13
CA LEU A 56 -8.61 -12.51 -8.72
C LEU A 56 -9.31 -13.75 -8.17
N LEU A 57 -10.30 -14.24 -8.92
CA LEU A 57 -11.08 -15.43 -8.53
C LEU A 57 -10.21 -16.69 -8.58
N ALA A 58 -9.38 -16.83 -9.62
CA ALA A 58 -8.42 -17.92 -9.74
C ALA A 58 -7.39 -17.90 -8.58
N TYR A 59 -6.91 -16.72 -8.19
CA TYR A 59 -6.05 -16.57 -7.02
C TYR A 59 -6.77 -17.00 -5.73
N ALA A 60 -7.98 -16.49 -5.48
CA ALA A 60 -8.74 -16.85 -4.28
C ALA A 60 -9.03 -18.35 -4.21
N LEU A 61 -9.44 -18.95 -5.33
CA LEU A 61 -9.68 -20.39 -5.44
C LEU A 61 -8.38 -21.17 -5.20
N ALA A 62 -7.27 -20.76 -5.83
CA ALA A 62 -5.98 -21.41 -5.64
C ALA A 62 -5.53 -21.36 -4.17
N THR A 63 -5.71 -20.24 -3.47
CA THR A 63 -5.41 -20.11 -2.05
C THR A 63 -6.24 -21.10 -1.21
N VAL A 64 -7.54 -21.21 -1.47
CA VAL A 64 -8.42 -22.17 -0.76
C VAL A 64 -8.01 -23.61 -1.04
N VAL A 65 -7.75 -23.95 -2.30
CA VAL A 65 -7.31 -25.30 -2.70
C VAL A 65 -5.99 -25.65 -2.02
N ILE A 66 -5.00 -24.75 -2.04
CA ILE A 66 -3.69 -24.96 -1.39
C ILE A 66 -3.84 -25.11 0.13
N SER A 67 -4.80 -24.43 0.74
CA SER A 67 -5.11 -24.58 2.17
C SER A 67 -5.62 -25.99 2.49
N ALA A 68 -6.45 -26.57 1.62
CA ALA A 68 -7.01 -27.91 1.79
C ALA A 68 -6.02 -29.05 1.44
N LEU A 69 -4.95 -28.76 0.68
CA LEU A 69 -3.94 -29.76 0.33
C LEU A 69 -3.05 -30.11 1.53
N THR A 70 -3.17 -31.35 1.99
CA THR A 70 -2.35 -31.90 3.09
C THR A 70 -1.14 -32.68 2.60
N GLU A 71 -1.26 -33.30 1.42
CA GLU A 71 -0.22 -34.16 0.83
C GLU A 71 0.98 -33.36 0.30
N PRO A 72 2.23 -33.73 0.68
CA PRO A 72 3.43 -32.97 0.33
C PRO A 72 3.76 -32.99 -1.17
N LEU A 73 3.42 -34.07 -1.89
CA LEU A 73 3.64 -34.17 -3.35
C LEU A 73 2.76 -33.17 -4.12
N TRP A 74 1.51 -32.98 -3.69
CA TRP A 74 0.60 -32.00 -4.29
C TRP A 74 1.05 -30.56 -4.03
N LEU A 75 1.67 -30.30 -2.87
CA LEU A 75 2.26 -29.00 -2.58
C LEU A 75 3.52 -28.73 -3.41
N ALA A 76 4.35 -29.75 -3.65
CA ALA A 76 5.54 -29.61 -4.50
C ALA A 76 5.16 -29.32 -5.96
N THR A 77 4.14 -30.01 -6.49
CA THR A 77 3.62 -29.75 -7.84
C THR A 77 2.96 -28.38 -7.94
N ALA A 78 2.20 -27.96 -6.93
CA ALA A 78 1.66 -26.60 -6.85
C ALA A 78 2.78 -25.54 -6.83
N LEU A 79 3.85 -25.75 -6.04
CA LEU A 79 5.02 -24.87 -6.02
C LEU A 79 5.64 -24.74 -7.40
N PHE A 80 5.87 -25.87 -8.07
CA PHE A 80 6.43 -25.90 -9.41
C PHE A 80 5.54 -25.16 -10.42
N GLY A 81 4.21 -25.38 -10.36
CA GLY A 81 3.24 -24.67 -11.19
C GLY A 81 3.29 -23.16 -10.98
N VAL A 82 3.39 -22.69 -9.73
CA VAL A 82 3.51 -21.26 -9.43
C VAL A 82 4.85 -20.69 -9.91
N ILE A 83 5.94 -21.43 -9.79
CA ILE A 83 7.26 -21.03 -10.31
C ILE A 83 7.21 -20.88 -11.84
N LEU A 84 6.59 -21.82 -12.55
CA LEU A 84 6.40 -21.71 -14.00
C LEU A 84 5.56 -20.48 -14.36
N LEU A 85 4.50 -20.20 -13.59
CA LEU A 85 3.66 -19.02 -13.78
C LEU A 85 4.41 -17.70 -13.52
N ALA A 86 5.37 -17.71 -12.60
CA ALA A 86 6.24 -16.56 -12.32
C ALA A 86 7.19 -16.26 -13.49
N GLY A 87 7.62 -17.27 -14.25
CA GLY A 87 8.47 -17.13 -15.43
C GLY A 87 9.86 -16.59 -15.10
N ARG A 88 10.35 -15.63 -15.91
CA ARG A 88 11.72 -15.05 -15.77
C ARG A 88 12.00 -14.40 -14.43
N ASP A 89 10.97 -13.99 -13.72
CA ASP A 89 11.07 -13.32 -12.43
C ASP A 89 11.07 -14.27 -11.23
N ALA A 90 10.84 -15.56 -11.48
CA ALA A 90 10.73 -16.60 -10.46
C ALA A 90 11.84 -16.57 -9.41
N PRO A 91 13.15 -16.49 -9.73
CA PRO A 91 14.19 -16.58 -8.70
C PRO A 91 14.18 -15.37 -7.75
N THR A 92 13.86 -14.18 -8.25
CA THR A 92 13.76 -12.97 -7.41
C THR A 92 12.56 -13.02 -6.47
N LEU A 93 11.41 -13.50 -6.98
CA LEU A 93 10.18 -13.66 -6.21
C LEU A 93 10.34 -14.77 -5.17
N LEU A 94 10.97 -15.89 -5.55
CA LEU A 94 11.24 -17.01 -4.67
C LEU A 94 12.18 -16.61 -3.54
N ARG A 95 13.26 -15.89 -3.82
CA ARG A 95 14.17 -15.39 -2.77
C ARG A 95 13.45 -14.46 -1.79
N ARG A 96 12.60 -13.55 -2.29
CA ARG A 96 11.79 -12.66 -1.43
C ARG A 96 10.77 -13.44 -0.61
N ALA A 97 10.11 -14.43 -1.21
CA ALA A 97 9.16 -15.30 -0.52
C ALA A 97 9.84 -16.10 0.59
N ILE A 98 10.96 -16.75 0.29
CA ILE A 98 11.75 -17.48 1.27
C ILE A 98 12.17 -16.55 2.41
N LEU A 99 12.76 -15.40 2.11
CA LEU A 99 13.18 -14.45 3.16
C LEU A 99 12.02 -13.96 4.02
N ALA A 100 10.84 -13.73 3.41
CA ALA A 100 9.65 -13.31 4.13
C ALA A 100 9.07 -14.42 5.02
N THR A 101 9.05 -15.67 4.55
CA THR A 101 8.43 -16.79 5.27
C THR A 101 9.38 -17.49 6.23
N LEU A 102 10.69 -17.45 6.01
CA LEU A 102 11.66 -18.24 6.76
C LEU A 102 11.68 -17.83 8.24
N ALA A 103 11.63 -16.52 8.55
CA ALA A 103 11.64 -16.06 9.94
C ALA A 103 10.43 -16.61 10.71
N PHE A 104 9.24 -16.50 10.14
CA PHE A 104 8.01 -17.02 10.75
C PHE A 104 8.00 -18.55 10.81
N SER A 105 8.32 -19.20 9.69
CA SER A 105 8.27 -20.66 9.57
C SER A 105 9.32 -21.35 10.44
N ALA A 106 10.49 -20.73 10.63
CA ALA A 106 11.52 -21.24 11.53
C ALA A 106 11.05 -21.22 12.99
N VAL A 107 10.40 -20.13 13.42
CA VAL A 107 9.84 -20.05 14.78
C VAL A 107 8.76 -21.09 15.01
N VAL A 108 7.81 -21.24 14.08
CA VAL A 108 6.74 -22.23 14.18
C VAL A 108 7.30 -23.66 14.15
N SER A 109 8.24 -23.94 13.24
CA SER A 109 8.87 -25.26 13.14
C SER A 109 9.65 -25.59 14.41
N LEU A 110 10.41 -24.63 14.96
CA LEU A 110 11.18 -24.83 16.18
C LEU A 110 10.26 -25.06 17.39
N ALA A 111 9.22 -24.25 17.55
CA ALA A 111 8.24 -24.42 18.62
C ALA A 111 7.58 -25.81 18.58
N TYR A 112 7.23 -26.29 17.38
CA TYR A 112 6.63 -27.59 17.20
C TYR A 112 7.61 -28.76 17.42
N ILE A 113 8.87 -28.63 16.99
CA ILE A 113 9.92 -29.61 17.30
C ILE A 113 10.11 -29.71 18.81
N VAL A 114 10.23 -28.59 19.52
CA VAL A 114 10.38 -28.59 20.98
C VAL A 114 9.19 -29.28 21.64
N GLN A 115 7.97 -28.97 21.21
CA GLN A 115 6.75 -29.61 21.73
C GLN A 115 6.72 -31.13 21.47
N THR A 116 7.01 -31.56 20.25
CA THR A 116 6.94 -32.98 19.86
C THR A 116 8.04 -33.82 20.48
N VAL A 117 9.25 -33.27 20.61
CA VAL A 117 10.36 -33.92 21.32
C VAL A 117 10.04 -34.08 22.81
N TRP A 118 9.41 -33.07 23.43
CA TRP A 118 9.01 -33.13 24.83
C TRP A 118 7.95 -34.20 25.11
N ILE A 119 6.99 -34.38 24.20
CA ILE A 119 5.83 -35.26 24.42
C ILE A 119 6.08 -36.69 23.92
N SER A 120 6.68 -36.85 22.74
CA SER A 120 6.68 -38.13 22.02
C SER A 120 8.08 -38.60 21.60
N GLY A 121 9.12 -37.76 21.70
CA GLY A 121 10.50 -38.12 21.35
C GLY A 121 10.78 -38.39 19.86
N THR A 122 9.75 -38.43 19.01
CA THR A 122 9.89 -38.62 17.56
C THR A 122 9.60 -37.33 16.81
N ILE A 123 10.41 -37.01 15.80
CA ILE A 123 10.20 -35.80 15.01
C ILE A 123 9.38 -36.11 13.75
N PRO A 124 8.17 -35.53 13.59
CA PRO A 124 7.30 -35.83 12.46
C PRO A 124 7.72 -35.04 11.21
N TRP A 125 8.73 -35.55 10.49
CA TRP A 125 9.24 -34.95 9.24
C TRP A 125 8.16 -34.67 8.20
N LYS A 126 7.22 -35.59 7.98
CA LYS A 126 6.16 -35.37 6.97
C LYS A 126 5.34 -34.09 7.23
N TRP A 127 5.00 -33.83 8.49
CA TRP A 127 4.23 -32.64 8.87
C TRP A 127 5.05 -31.37 8.67
N LEU A 128 6.30 -31.39 9.13
CA LEU A 128 7.19 -30.24 9.06
C LEU A 128 7.43 -29.79 7.60
N TRP A 129 7.63 -30.76 6.70
CA TRP A 129 7.76 -30.48 5.27
C TRP A 129 6.49 -29.89 4.66
N SER A 130 5.31 -30.49 4.93
CA SER A 130 4.03 -30.01 4.38
C SER A 130 3.71 -28.58 4.81
N VAL A 131 3.92 -28.23 6.09
CA VAL A 131 3.69 -26.87 6.61
C VAL A 131 4.63 -25.85 5.95
N ASN A 132 5.93 -26.12 5.92
CA ASN A 132 6.90 -25.21 5.30
C ASN A 132 6.61 -25.01 3.81
N LEU A 133 6.29 -26.08 3.08
CA LEU A 133 5.94 -26.01 1.66
C LEU A 133 4.65 -25.22 1.43
N ARG A 134 3.61 -25.47 2.22
CA ARG A 134 2.32 -24.76 2.11
C ARG A 134 2.49 -23.26 2.31
N VAL A 135 3.20 -22.85 3.37
CA VAL A 135 3.46 -21.44 3.67
C VAL A 135 4.27 -20.79 2.53
N LEU A 136 5.30 -21.49 2.02
CA LEU A 136 6.11 -20.99 0.91
C LEU A 136 5.28 -20.83 -0.38
N VAL A 137 4.46 -21.83 -0.73
CA VAL A 137 3.59 -21.79 -1.91
C VAL A 137 2.60 -20.64 -1.82
N MET A 138 1.93 -20.48 -0.66
CA MET A 138 0.98 -19.38 -0.45
C MET A 138 1.64 -18.01 -0.56
N ALA A 139 2.84 -17.84 0.03
CA ALA A 139 3.58 -16.59 -0.06
C ALA A 139 4.01 -16.29 -1.50
N LEU A 140 4.57 -17.28 -2.21
CA LEU A 140 4.97 -17.13 -3.61
C LEU A 140 3.77 -16.80 -4.50
N LEU A 141 2.65 -17.50 -4.33
CA LEU A 141 1.42 -17.24 -5.07
C LEU A 141 0.93 -15.81 -4.85
N THR A 142 0.99 -15.33 -3.61
CA THR A 142 0.64 -13.95 -3.25
C THR A 142 1.53 -12.94 -3.98
N PHE A 143 2.86 -13.14 -3.99
CA PHE A 143 3.77 -12.24 -4.71
C PHE A 143 3.56 -12.26 -6.23
N VAL A 144 3.31 -13.43 -6.81
CA VAL A 144 2.98 -13.56 -8.24
C VAL A 144 1.69 -12.81 -8.56
N PHE A 145 0.66 -12.98 -7.73
CA PHE A 145 -0.62 -12.30 -7.89
C PHE A 145 -0.49 -10.78 -7.84
N ILE A 146 0.19 -10.24 -6.81
CA ILE A 146 0.42 -8.79 -6.65
C ILE A 146 1.15 -8.21 -7.86
N ARG A 147 2.12 -8.95 -8.43
CA ARG A 147 2.91 -8.46 -9.56
C ARG A 147 2.18 -8.51 -10.90
N ARG A 148 1.31 -9.51 -11.10
CA ARG A 148 0.66 -9.79 -12.40
C ARG A 148 -0.74 -9.21 -12.52
N THR A 149 -1.32 -8.71 -11.43
CA THR A 149 -2.72 -8.28 -11.37
C THR A 149 -2.79 -6.79 -11.08
N ASN A 150 -3.58 -6.06 -11.88
CA ASN A 150 -3.89 -4.67 -11.57
C ASN A 150 -5.05 -4.63 -10.58
N LEU A 151 -4.77 -4.33 -9.32
CA LEU A 151 -5.77 -4.32 -8.25
C LEU A 151 -6.95 -3.37 -8.54
N PHE A 152 -6.72 -2.24 -9.22
CA PHE A 152 -7.80 -1.32 -9.61
C PHE A 152 -8.76 -1.94 -10.61
N ALA A 153 -8.23 -2.66 -11.61
CA ALA A 153 -9.05 -3.37 -12.60
C ALA A 153 -9.71 -4.61 -12.00
N ALA A 154 -9.02 -5.30 -11.09
CA ALA A 154 -9.53 -6.49 -10.43
C ALA A 154 -10.74 -6.17 -9.53
N LEU A 155 -10.73 -5.03 -8.83
CA LEU A 155 -11.85 -4.58 -7.98
C LEU A 155 -12.94 -3.81 -8.74
N ALA A 156 -12.81 -3.63 -10.06
CA ALA A 156 -13.77 -2.88 -10.87
C ALA A 156 -15.18 -3.47 -10.92
N PHE A 157 -15.39 -4.68 -10.38
CA PHE A 157 -16.73 -5.27 -10.22
C PHE A 157 -17.60 -4.46 -9.24
N SER A 158 -17.01 -3.72 -8.30
CA SER A 158 -17.73 -2.93 -7.31
C SER A 158 -17.25 -1.50 -7.30
N ARG A 159 -18.14 -0.59 -7.74
CA ARG A 159 -17.87 0.86 -7.79
C ARG A 159 -17.48 1.43 -6.42
N ARG A 160 -18.06 0.92 -5.33
CA ARG A 160 -17.76 1.34 -3.95
C ARG A 160 -16.34 0.93 -3.55
N LEU A 161 -15.94 -0.31 -3.83
CA LEU A 161 -14.61 -0.81 -3.50
C LEU A 161 -13.52 -0.13 -4.32
N SER A 162 -13.73 0.04 -5.63
CA SER A 162 -12.80 0.82 -6.47
C SER A 162 -12.65 2.26 -5.97
N PHE A 163 -13.76 2.90 -5.59
CA PHE A 163 -13.74 4.24 -5.02
C PHE A 163 -12.95 4.30 -3.70
N MET A 164 -13.22 3.39 -2.77
CA MET A 164 -12.47 3.28 -1.50
C MET A 164 -10.98 3.02 -1.74
N LEU A 165 -10.64 2.15 -2.69
CA LEU A 165 -9.24 1.86 -3.04
C LEU A 165 -8.53 3.11 -3.58
N VAL A 166 -9.16 3.85 -4.49
CA VAL A 166 -8.60 5.10 -5.03
C VAL A 166 -8.39 6.12 -3.93
N LEU A 167 -9.38 6.33 -3.06
CA LEU A 167 -9.24 7.21 -1.91
C LEU A 167 -8.10 6.77 -0.99
N ALA A 168 -8.08 5.50 -0.58
CA ALA A 168 -7.04 4.96 0.31
C ALA A 168 -5.64 5.12 -0.29
N VAL A 169 -5.48 4.85 -1.59
CA VAL A 169 -4.19 5.03 -2.28
C VAL A 169 -3.79 6.50 -2.29
N SER A 170 -4.70 7.41 -2.64
CA SER A 170 -4.43 8.86 -2.62
C SER A 170 -4.02 9.35 -1.23
N GLN A 171 -4.71 8.90 -0.18
CA GLN A 171 -4.38 9.26 1.20
C GLN A 171 -3.02 8.68 1.63
N SER A 172 -2.73 7.44 1.25
CA SER A 172 -1.44 6.80 1.55
C SER A 172 -0.26 7.53 0.90
N LEU A 173 -0.43 8.02 -0.32
CA LEU A 173 0.58 8.80 -1.05
C LEU A 173 0.82 10.16 -0.37
N GLY A 174 -0.25 10.82 0.07
CA GLY A 174 -0.16 12.08 0.84
C GLY A 174 0.60 11.89 2.14
N LEU A 175 0.20 10.91 2.96
CA LEU A 175 0.85 10.62 4.24
C LEU A 175 2.32 10.19 4.06
N ARG A 176 2.63 9.44 3.00
CA ARG A 176 4.01 9.04 2.69
C ARG A 176 4.91 10.23 2.42
N ARG A 177 4.43 11.22 1.64
CA ARG A 177 5.19 12.45 1.38
C ARG A 177 5.47 13.19 2.69
N THR A 178 4.46 13.37 3.53
CA THR A 178 4.64 14.05 4.82
C THR A 178 5.56 13.29 5.77
N LEU A 179 5.52 11.95 5.76
CA LEU A 179 6.46 11.13 6.52
C LEU A 179 7.91 11.33 6.04
N ASP A 180 8.11 11.46 4.73
CA ASP A 180 9.44 11.74 4.16
C ASP A 180 9.91 13.15 4.53
N ASP A 181 9.02 14.15 4.62
CA ASP A 181 9.34 15.49 5.14
C ASP A 181 9.77 15.45 6.61
N PHE A 182 9.08 14.69 7.46
CA PHE A 182 9.50 14.48 8.86
C PHE A 182 10.88 13.82 8.95
N ARG A 183 11.18 12.86 8.06
CA ARG A 183 12.51 12.22 8.00
C ARG A 183 13.59 13.21 7.61
N LEU A 184 13.33 14.06 6.62
CA LEU A 184 14.25 15.13 6.20
C LEU A 184 14.47 16.15 7.32
N ALA A 185 13.40 16.58 7.99
CA ALA A 185 13.47 17.52 9.11
C ALA A 185 14.27 16.95 10.30
N MET A 186 14.13 15.65 10.59
CA MET A 186 14.97 14.99 11.60
C MET A 186 16.44 14.94 11.18
N HIS A 187 16.71 14.69 9.90
CA HIS A 187 18.08 14.61 9.39
C HIS A 187 18.79 15.96 9.41
N SER A 188 18.09 17.05 9.06
CA SER A 188 18.67 18.41 9.04
C SER A 188 18.90 19.01 10.42
N ARG A 189 18.10 18.64 11.42
CA ARG A 189 18.20 19.17 12.80
C ARG A 189 19.32 18.55 13.63
N GLY A 190 19.99 17.50 13.16
CA GLY A 190 21.04 16.80 13.90
C GLY A 190 22.44 17.01 13.33
N LEU A 191 23.32 17.65 14.10
CA LEU A 191 24.77 17.67 13.82
C LEU A 191 25.41 16.27 13.98
N ARG A 192 24.73 15.34 14.66
CA ARG A 192 25.14 13.95 14.91
C ARG A 192 23.95 13.01 14.69
N ARG A 193 24.20 11.75 14.31
CA ARG A 193 23.14 10.73 14.18
C ARG A 193 22.36 10.60 15.50
N ALA A 194 21.04 10.80 15.42
CA ALA A 194 20.14 10.67 16.56
C ALA A 194 20.17 9.24 17.15
N GLY A 195 20.15 9.15 18.49
CA GLY A 195 20.10 7.87 19.19
C GLY A 195 18.79 7.11 18.92
N LEU A 196 18.77 5.80 19.19
CA LEU A 196 17.59 4.95 18.98
C LEU A 196 16.36 5.46 19.76
N ARG A 197 16.56 5.95 20.98
CA ARG A 197 15.48 6.52 21.81
C ARG A 197 14.88 7.79 21.21
N ASP A 198 15.71 8.67 20.67
CA ASP A 198 15.26 9.93 20.06
C ASP A 198 14.52 9.68 18.75
N ARG A 199 15.03 8.74 17.94
CA ARG A 199 14.35 8.29 16.72
C ARG A 199 12.98 7.68 17.02
N TYR A 200 12.87 6.90 18.09
CA TYR A 200 11.60 6.33 18.53
C TYR A 200 10.61 7.42 18.96
N ARG A 201 11.04 8.36 19.81
CA ARG A 201 10.21 9.49 20.26
C ARG A 201 9.73 10.34 19.09
N ALA A 202 10.64 10.71 18.19
CA ALA A 202 10.30 11.49 17.02
C ALA A 202 9.35 10.73 16.06
N ALA A 203 9.55 9.42 15.89
CA ALA A 203 8.62 8.58 15.13
C ALA A 203 7.24 8.50 15.79
N ALA A 204 7.17 8.40 17.12
CA ALA A 204 5.90 8.41 17.86
C ALA A 204 5.14 9.74 17.71
N HIS A 205 5.84 10.88 17.82
CA HIS A 205 5.25 12.19 17.58
C HIS A 205 4.77 12.36 16.14
N ALA A 206 5.58 11.93 15.15
CA ALA A 206 5.18 11.97 13.75
C ALA A 206 3.97 11.07 13.48
N ALA A 207 3.93 9.87 14.07
CA ALA A 207 2.81 8.94 13.93
C ALA A 207 1.51 9.52 14.54
N GLY A 208 1.59 10.09 15.75
CA GLY A 208 0.45 10.76 16.38
C GLY A 208 -0.09 11.90 15.51
N TRP A 209 0.79 12.79 15.06
CA TRP A 209 0.40 13.89 14.17
C TRP A 209 -0.21 13.40 12.84
N LEU A 210 0.37 12.35 12.23
CA LEU A 210 -0.15 11.78 10.98
C LEU A 210 -1.54 11.17 11.18
N LEU A 211 -1.80 10.55 12.33
CA LEU A 211 -3.11 9.99 12.66
C LEU A 211 -4.15 11.09 12.83
N ASP A 212 -3.84 12.13 13.60
CA ASP A 212 -4.74 13.28 13.79
C ASP A 212 -5.04 13.95 12.46
N ARG A 213 -4.01 14.14 11.61
CA ARG A 213 -4.17 14.70 10.26
C ARG A 213 -5.01 13.80 9.37
N ALA A 214 -4.83 12.48 9.43
CA ALA A 214 -5.62 11.54 8.64
C ALA A 214 -7.10 11.54 9.06
N LEU A 215 -7.39 11.62 10.36
CA LEU A 215 -8.75 11.73 10.88
C LEU A 215 -9.41 13.05 10.45
N ALA A 216 -8.71 14.18 10.57
CA ALA A 216 -9.21 15.47 10.12
C ALA A 216 -9.51 15.45 8.60
N ASN A 217 -8.57 14.93 7.80
CA ASN A 217 -8.74 14.85 6.35
C ASN A 217 -9.88 13.90 5.94
N ALA A 218 -10.11 12.83 6.70
CA ALA A 218 -11.24 11.93 6.47
C ALA A 218 -12.59 12.64 6.69
N HIS A 219 -12.70 13.46 7.74
CA HIS A 219 -13.91 14.27 8.00
C HIS A 219 -14.13 15.32 6.91
N GLU A 220 -13.09 16.09 6.55
CA GLU A 220 -13.17 17.09 5.48
C GLU A 220 -13.54 16.46 4.13
N SER A 221 -12.91 15.32 3.80
CA SER A 221 -13.21 14.57 2.58
C SER A 221 -14.64 14.03 2.58
N ALA A 222 -15.11 13.48 3.69
CA ALA A 222 -16.48 12.99 3.81
C ALA A 222 -17.52 14.12 3.65
N GLN A 223 -17.32 15.25 4.31
CA GLN A 223 -18.18 16.43 4.18
C GLN A 223 -18.19 16.99 2.75
N ALA A 224 -17.02 17.07 2.10
CA ALA A 224 -16.91 17.52 0.72
C ALA A 224 -17.60 16.57 -0.27
N LEU A 225 -17.56 15.26 -0.03
CA LEU A 225 -18.27 14.28 -0.84
C LEU A 225 -19.79 14.35 -0.60
N GLN A 226 -20.22 14.56 0.65
CA GLN A 226 -21.62 14.74 1.00
C GLN A 226 -22.22 16.01 0.38
N SER A 227 -21.51 17.15 0.42
CA SER A 227 -21.97 18.39 -0.21
C SER A 227 -22.08 18.30 -1.74
N ARG A 228 -21.25 17.46 -2.36
CA ARG A 228 -21.31 17.11 -3.80
C ARG A 228 -22.40 16.09 -4.13
N GLY A 229 -23.19 15.64 -3.15
CA GLY A 229 -24.30 14.70 -3.36
C GLY A 229 -23.89 13.25 -3.61
N LEU A 230 -22.65 12.86 -3.31
CA LEU A 230 -22.17 11.48 -3.51
C LEU A 230 -22.72 10.49 -2.47
N PHE A 231 -23.18 10.99 -1.31
CA PHE A 231 -23.84 10.21 -0.28
C PHE A 231 -25.17 10.90 0.08
N ARG A 232 -26.27 10.36 -0.44
CA ARG A 232 -27.62 10.57 0.06
C ARG A 232 -28.07 9.30 0.77
#